data_AF-A0A0R5RPU0-F1
#
_entry.id   AF-A0A0R5RPU0-F1
#
_cell.length_a   1.000
_cell.length_b   1.000
_cell.length_c   1.000
_cell.angle_alpha   90.00
_cell.angle_beta   90.00
_cell.angle_gamma   90.00
#
_symmetry.space_group_name_H-M   'P 1'
#
loop_
_entity.id
_entity.type
_entity.pdbx_description
1 polymer ?
#
loop_
_entity_poly.entity_id
_entity_poly.type
_entity_poly.pdbx_seq_one_letter_code
_entity_poly.pdbx_strand_id
1 'polypeptide(L)'
;MLAQIELTPARAEALARLEQSTGESRAVLLGRALDNWLEQQQELEELQASVERGRADIAAGRCYSHEEAMSRIRSALRERFGDE
;
A
#
# COMPACT_ATOMS: atom_id res chain seq x y z
N MET A 1 1.49 26.25 -12.31
CA MET A 1 0.86 27.13 -11.29
C MET A 1 0.03 26.21 -10.41
N LEU A 2 0.38 26.03 -9.14
CA LEU A 2 -0.34 25.14 -8.22
C LEU A 2 -1.69 25.77 -7.83
N ALA A 3 -2.72 24.95 -7.66
CA ALA A 3 -4.02 25.38 -7.13
C ALA A 3 -3.87 25.91 -5.69
N GLN A 4 -4.65 26.92 -5.31
CA GLN A 4 -4.75 27.33 -3.91
C GLN A 4 -5.45 26.22 -3.12
N ILE A 5 -4.79 25.75 -2.06
CA ILE A 5 -5.36 24.77 -1.13
C ILE A 5 -5.94 25.53 0.05
N GLU A 6 -7.25 25.46 0.22
CA GLU A 6 -7.91 25.98 1.41
C GLU A 6 -7.78 24.99 2.56
N LEU A 7 -7.19 25.46 3.66
CA LEU A 7 -7.07 24.68 4.89
C LEU A 7 -8.04 25.21 5.93
N THR A 8 -8.75 24.31 6.60
CA THR A 8 -9.44 24.64 7.84
C THR A 8 -8.44 25.18 8.87
N PRO A 9 -8.83 26.07 9.80
CA PRO A 9 -7.93 26.61 10.83
C PRO A 9 -7.14 25.54 11.59
N ALA A 10 -7.81 24.45 11.99
CA ALA A 10 -7.18 23.34 12.70
C ALA A 10 -6.04 22.66 11.90
N ARG A 11 -6.22 22.50 10.58
CA ARG A 11 -5.19 21.93 9.68
C ARG A 11 -4.04 22.90 9.47
N ALA A 12 -4.33 24.20 9.34
CA ALA A 12 -3.30 25.23 9.22
C ALA A 12 -2.41 25.29 10.49
N GLU A 13 -3.02 25.22 11.68
CA GLU A 13 -2.29 25.15 12.94
C GLU A 13 -1.45 23.87 13.06
N ALA A 14 -2.01 22.71 12.69
CA ALA A 14 -1.26 21.46 12.69
C ALA A 14 -0.04 21.52 11.76
N LEU A 15 -0.20 22.08 10.56
CA LEU A 15 0.89 22.27 9.61
C LEU A 15 1.95 23.24 10.14
N ALA A 16 1.55 24.32 10.81
CA ALA A 16 2.47 25.26 11.45
C ALA A 16 3.28 24.60 12.59
N ARG A 17 2.64 23.74 13.40
CA ARG A 17 3.34 22.95 14.43
C ARG A 17 4.34 21.98 13.82
N LEU A 18 3.96 21.31 12.72
CA LEU A 18 4.86 20.39 12.01
C LEU A 18 6.07 21.10 11.42
N GLU A 19 5.88 22.27 10.81
CA GLU A 19 6.98 23.12 10.32
C GLU A 19 7.95 23.49 11.46
N GLN A 20 7.42 23.90 12.62
CA GLN A 20 8.26 24.23 13.78
C GLN A 20 9.02 23.02 14.35
N SER A 21 8.38 21.85 14.41
CA SER A 21 8.99 20.66 15.01
C SER A 21 9.98 19.94 14.08
N THR A 22 9.76 20.01 12.76
CA THR A 22 10.58 19.29 11.76
C THR A 22 11.64 20.19 11.11
N GLY A 23 11.44 21.51 11.14
CA GLY A 23 12.26 22.46 10.39
C GLY A 23 11.98 22.48 8.88
N GLU A 24 11.02 21.69 8.39
CA GLU A 24 10.66 21.66 6.98
C GLU A 24 9.60 22.69 6.64
N SER A 25 9.70 23.27 5.43
CA SER A 25 8.69 24.21 4.94
C SER A 25 7.33 23.53 4.76
N ARG A 26 6.25 24.29 4.97
CA ARG A 26 4.87 23.82 4.74
C ARG A 26 4.63 23.22 3.36
N ALA A 27 5.27 23.78 2.33
CA ALA A 27 5.12 23.28 0.95
C ALA A 27 5.69 21.86 0.79
N VAL A 28 6.85 21.59 1.41
CA VAL A 28 7.46 20.25 1.40
C VAL A 28 6.60 19.26 2.19
N LEU A 29 6.09 19.67 3.35
CA LEU A 29 5.22 18.83 4.18
C LEU A 29 3.91 18.48 3.46
N LEU A 30 3.29 19.44 2.77
CA LEU A 30 2.09 19.20 1.97
C LEU A 30 2.37 18.32 0.75
N GLY A 31 3.50 18.52 0.07
CA GLY A 31 3.94 17.66 -1.04
C GLY A 31 4.09 16.21 -0.58
N ARG A 32 4.82 15.98 0.52
CA ARG A 32 4.97 14.65 1.10
C ARG A 32 3.65 14.01 1.51
N ALA A 33 2.74 14.79 2.10
CA ALA A 33 1.43 14.26 2.47
C ALA A 33 0.61 13.83 1.25
N LEU A 34 0.71 14.57 0.13
CA LEU A 34 0.08 14.20 -1.12
C LEU A 34 0.72 12.94 -1.73
N ASP A 35 2.04 12.89 -1.78
CA ASP A 35 2.78 11.74 -2.32
C ASP A 35 2.44 10.46 -1.56
N ASN A 36 2.47 10.51 -0.22
CA ASN A 36 2.10 9.38 0.63
C ASN A 36 0.64 8.94 0.40
N TRP A 37 -0.27 9.90 0.20
CA TRP A 37 -1.67 9.56 -0.07
C TRP A 37 -1.84 8.90 -1.44
N LEU A 38 -1.14 9.38 -2.47
CA LEU A 38 -1.17 8.78 -3.80
C LEU A 38 -0.59 7.35 -3.80
N GLU A 39 0.54 7.15 -3.12
CA GLU A 39 1.13 5.82 -2.93
C GLU A 39 0.15 4.86 -2.24
N GLN A 40 -0.50 5.32 -1.16
CA GLN A 40 -1.52 4.54 -0.47
C GLN A 40 -2.73 4.20 -1.36
N GLN A 41 -3.17 5.12 -2.23
CA GLN A 41 -4.26 4.83 -3.18
C GLN A 41 -3.85 3.75 -4.18
N GLN A 42 -2.62 3.82 -4.70
CA GLN A 42 -2.10 2.81 -5.62
C GLN A 42 -2.04 1.42 -4.95
N GLU A 43 -1.49 1.33 -3.74
CA GLU A 43 -1.45 0.07 -2.99
C GLU A 43 -2.86 -0.50 -2.75
N LEU A 44 -3.83 0.37 -2.46
CA LEU A 44 -5.22 -0.04 -2.26
C LEU A 44 -5.85 -0.57 -3.54
N GLU A 45 -5.59 0.07 -4.69
CA GLU A 45 -6.06 -0.41 -6.00
C GLU A 45 -5.47 -1.78 -6.34
N GLU A 46 -4.18 -1.98 -6.11
CA GLU A 46 -3.52 -3.27 -6.33
C GLU A 46 -4.09 -4.36 -5.41
N LEU A 47 -4.35 -4.03 -4.14
CA LEU A 47 -4.97 -4.94 -3.19
C LEU A 47 -6.40 -5.29 -3.61
N GLN A 48 -7.21 -4.31 -4.03
CA GLN A 48 -8.56 -4.54 -4.52
C GLN A 48 -8.56 -5.46 -5.75
N ALA A 49 -7.67 -5.20 -6.71
CA ALA A 49 -7.51 -6.06 -7.89
C ALA A 49 -7.06 -7.49 -7.51
N SER A 50 -6.22 -7.64 -6.49
CA SER A 50 -5.83 -8.94 -5.94
C SER A 50 -7.00 -9.68 -5.30
N VAL A 51 -7.79 -8.98 -4.47
CA VAL A 51 -8.98 -9.53 -3.82
C VAL A 51 -10.01 -9.99 -4.85
N GLU A 52 -10.31 -9.19 -5.86
CA GLU A 52 -11.29 -9.55 -6.89
C GLU A 52 -10.84 -10.77 -7.72
N ARG A 53 -9.55 -10.87 -8.05
CA ARG A 53 -9.00 -12.10 -8.65
C ARG A 53 -9.18 -13.31 -7.74
N GLY A 54 -8.86 -13.19 -6.45
CA GLY A 54 -9.06 -14.27 -5.48
C GLY A 54 -10.53 -14.69 -5.36
N ARG A 55 -11.46 -13.73 -5.36
CA ARG A 55 -12.91 -14.01 -5.38
C ARG A 55 -13.32 -14.77 -6.63
N ALA A 56 -12.81 -14.37 -7.80
CA ALA A 56 -13.09 -15.05 -9.06
C ALA A 56 -12.52 -16.48 -9.11
N ASP A 57 -11.34 -16.71 -8.53
CA ASP A 57 -10.75 -18.05 -8.39
C ASP A 57 -11.60 -18.95 -7.49
N ILE A 58 -12.04 -18.43 -6.35
CA ILE A 58 -12.95 -19.15 -5.43
C ILE A 58 -14.26 -19.51 -6.14
N ALA A 59 -14.90 -18.53 -6.80
CA ALA A 59 -16.17 -18.74 -7.49
C ALA A 59 -16.05 -19.78 -8.63
N ALA A 60 -14.89 -19.86 -9.28
CA ALA A 60 -14.61 -20.85 -10.31
C ALA A 60 -14.08 -22.19 -9.78
N GLY A 61 -13.97 -22.37 -8.46
CA GLY A 61 -13.43 -23.59 -7.84
C GLY A 61 -11.92 -23.78 -8.04
N ARG A 62 -11.18 -22.74 -8.45
CA ARG A 62 -9.72 -22.76 -8.61
C ARG A 62 -9.02 -22.59 -7.27
N CYS A 63 -9.31 -23.48 -6.33
CA CYS A 63 -8.68 -23.51 -5.02
C CYS A 63 -7.85 -24.78 -4.84
N TYR A 64 -6.83 -24.71 -3.99
CA TYR A 64 -6.08 -25.87 -3.55
C TYR A 64 -6.46 -26.19 -2.11
N SER A 65 -6.42 -27.48 -1.76
CA SER A 65 -6.37 -27.87 -0.36
C SER A 65 -5.07 -27.39 0.29
N HIS A 66 -5.07 -27.28 1.61
CA HIS A 66 -3.88 -26.94 2.37
C HIS A 66 -2.70 -27.88 2.07
N GLU A 67 -2.96 -29.19 2.01
CA GLU A 67 -1.93 -30.20 1.77
C GLU A 67 -1.29 -30.04 0.39
N GLU A 68 -2.10 -29.84 -0.65
CA GLU A 68 -1.62 -29.58 -2.01
C GLU A 68 -0.79 -28.29 -2.09
N ALA A 69 -1.26 -27.21 -1.47
CA ALA A 69 -0.56 -25.94 -1.45
C ALA A 69 0.81 -26.07 -0.75
N MET A 70 0.85 -26.68 0.44
CA MET A 70 2.09 -26.88 1.20
C MET A 70 3.05 -27.84 0.49
N SER A 71 2.54 -28.88 -0.16
CA SER A 71 3.38 -29.77 -0.98
C SER A 71 4.06 -29.00 -2.11
N ARG A 72 3.31 -28.18 -2.84
CA ARG A 72 3.86 -27.36 -3.95
C ARG A 72 4.88 -26.34 -3.47
N ILE A 73 4.59 -25.64 -2.38
CA ILE A 73 5.51 -24.65 -1.78
C ILE A 73 6.81 -25.35 -1.38
N ARG A 74 6.74 -26.47 -0.66
CA ARG A 74 7.93 -27.24 -0.24
C ARG A 74 8.73 -27.74 -1.43
N SER A 75 8.08 -28.23 -2.48
CA SER A 75 8.78 -28.65 -3.70
C SER A 75 9.48 -27.49 -4.40
N ALA A 76 8.83 -26.34 -4.54
CA ALA A 76 9.43 -25.15 -5.14
C ALA A 76 10.61 -24.60 -4.32
N LEU A 77 10.52 -24.65 -2.99
CA LEU A 77 11.63 -24.27 -2.10
C LEU A 77 12.82 -25.22 -2.24
N ARG A 78 12.59 -26.53 -2.29
CA ARG A 78 13.65 -27.53 -2.50
C ARG A 78 14.32 -27.37 -3.86
N GLU A 79 13.56 -27.12 -4.92
CA GLU A 79 14.11 -26.85 -6.25
C GLU A 79 15.00 -25.59 -6.26
N ARG A 80 14.59 -24.55 -5.53
CA ARG A 80 15.29 -23.27 -5.52
C ARG A 80 16.51 -23.23 -4.61
N PHE A 81 16.49 -23.96 -3.50
CA PHE A 81 17.52 -23.86 -2.45
C PHE A 81 18.29 -25.16 -2.18
N GLY A 82 17.90 -26.29 -2.80
CA GLY A 82 18.49 -27.61 -2.55
C GLY A 82 18.06 -28.21 -1.21
N ASP A 83 18.09 -29.54 -1.12
CA ASP A 83 18.10 -30.24 0.16
C ASP A 83 19.56 -30.29 0.62
N GLU A 84 19.95 -29.53 1.65
CA GLU A 84 21.16 -29.85 2.43
C GLU A 84 20.95 -31.12 3.25
#